data_AF-A0A6J6MR04-F1
#
_entry.id   AF-A0A6J6MR04-F1
#
_cell.length_a   1.000
_cell.length_b   1.000
_cell.length_c   1.000
_cell.angle_alpha   90.00
_cell.angle_beta   90.00
_cell.angle_gamma   90.00
#
_symmetry.space_group_name_H-M   'P 1'
#
loop_
_entity.id
_entity.type
_entity.pdbx_description
1 polymer ?
#
loop_
_entity_poly.entity_id
_entity_poly.type
_entity_poly.pdbx_seq_one_letter_code
_entity_poly.pdbx_strand_id
1 'polypeptide(L)'
;MTPSWIDLKNPESLGWPDISMQGQTVFRWAVYQMAPIGLQALAAAGLTPETLDAFIPHQANMRIIDSMAKSMKLPETVAIARDVKVSGNTSAASVPIAMDSLLTERPDLHGKTALIIGFGAGLVYAAQAIELPAASSNK
;
A
#
# COMPACT_ATOMS: atom_id res chain seq x y z
N MET A 1 -14.05 -22.33 -16.89
CA MET A 1 -13.80 -22.83 -15.52
C MET A 1 -12.35 -22.58 -15.21
N THR A 2 -12.04 -21.93 -14.09
CA THR A 2 -10.65 -21.79 -13.62
C THR A 2 -10.16 -23.16 -13.18
N PRO A 3 -9.03 -23.69 -13.71
CA PRO A 3 -8.52 -24.98 -13.31
C PRO A 3 -8.22 -24.99 -11.81
N SER A 4 -8.52 -26.12 -11.15
CA SER A 4 -8.21 -26.30 -9.74
C SER A 4 -6.70 -26.51 -9.55
N TRP A 5 -6.22 -26.32 -8.31
CA TRP A 5 -4.84 -26.67 -7.96
C TRP A 5 -4.49 -28.14 -8.21
N ILE A 6 -5.50 -29.02 -8.21
CA ILE A 6 -5.33 -30.45 -8.53
C ILE A 6 -5.04 -30.63 -10.03
N ASP A 7 -5.69 -29.84 -10.89
CA ASP A 7 -5.53 -29.91 -12.35
C ASP A 7 -4.14 -29.42 -12.81
N LEU A 8 -3.52 -28.55 -12.02
CA LEU A 8 -2.18 -27.99 -12.25
C LEU A 8 -1.03 -28.84 -11.66
N LYS A 9 -1.36 -29.91 -10.92
CA LYS A 9 -0.35 -30.78 -10.30
C LYS A 9 0.39 -31.64 -11.33
N ASN A 10 -0.20 -31.90 -12.49
CA ASN A 10 0.42 -32.64 -13.59
C ASN A 10 1.00 -31.66 -14.63
N PRO A 11 2.33 -31.65 -14.86
CA PRO A 11 2.99 -30.67 -15.73
C PRO A 11 2.66 -30.85 -17.23
N GLU A 12 2.00 -31.93 -17.62
CA GLU A 12 1.60 -32.18 -19.02
C GLU A 12 0.40 -31.33 -19.48
N SER A 13 -0.34 -30.67 -18.57
CA SER A 13 -1.55 -29.92 -18.92
C SER A 13 -1.31 -28.41 -19.16
N LEU A 14 -0.72 -27.70 -18.18
CA LEU A 14 -0.72 -26.23 -18.15
C LEU A 14 0.55 -25.57 -17.54
N GLY A 15 1.56 -26.35 -17.16
CA GLY A 15 2.74 -25.82 -16.42
C GLY A 15 2.40 -25.36 -14.99
N TRP A 16 3.43 -25.16 -14.16
CA TRP A 16 3.22 -24.66 -12.79
C TRP A 16 2.86 -23.18 -12.82
N PRO A 17 1.83 -22.71 -12.09
CA PRO A 17 1.45 -21.31 -12.11
C PRO A 17 2.53 -20.44 -11.48
N ASP A 18 2.92 -19.41 -12.21
CA ASP A 18 3.80 -18.34 -11.75
C ASP A 18 3.12 -16.99 -11.86
N ILE A 19 3.62 -16.02 -11.09
CA ILE A 19 3.17 -14.64 -11.20
C ILE A 19 3.91 -13.96 -12.35
N SER A 20 3.16 -13.52 -13.35
CA SER A 20 3.68 -12.68 -14.43
C SER A 20 3.07 -11.28 -14.36
N MET A 21 3.85 -10.27 -14.74
CA MET A 21 3.43 -8.87 -14.66
C MET A 21 4.01 -8.03 -15.79
N GLN A 22 3.17 -7.22 -16.42
CA GLN A 22 3.61 -6.13 -17.29
C GLN A 22 4.03 -4.92 -16.44
N GLY A 23 5.26 -4.94 -15.91
CA GLY A 23 5.71 -3.99 -14.89
C GLY A 23 5.58 -2.51 -15.27
N GLN A 24 5.85 -2.13 -16.53
CA GLN A 24 5.69 -0.74 -16.97
C GLN A 24 4.22 -0.29 -16.95
N THR A 25 3.31 -1.15 -17.41
CA THR A 25 1.86 -0.89 -17.40
C THR A 25 1.36 -0.74 -15.97
N VAL A 26 1.76 -1.65 -15.08
CA VAL A 26 1.38 -1.60 -13.66
C VAL A 26 1.96 -0.37 -12.96
N PHE A 27 3.20 0.02 -13.25
CA PHE A 27 3.81 1.22 -12.69
C PHE A 27 3.02 2.47 -13.05
N ARG A 28 2.71 2.67 -14.34
CA ARG A 28 1.95 3.82 -14.82
C ARG A 28 0.55 3.84 -14.21
N TRP A 29 -0.12 2.70 -14.19
CA TRP A 29 -1.43 2.58 -13.55
C TRP A 29 -1.38 2.96 -12.07
N ALA A 30 -0.44 2.40 -11.29
CA ALA A 30 -0.31 2.67 -9.87
C ALA A 30 -0.07 4.16 -9.61
N VAL A 31 0.90 4.78 -10.28
CA VAL A 31 1.25 6.19 -10.03
C VAL A 31 0.12 7.15 -10.41
N TYR A 32 -0.47 6.99 -11.60
CA TYR A 32 -1.40 7.98 -12.14
C TYR A 32 -2.85 7.74 -11.74
N GLN A 33 -3.27 6.48 -11.52
CA GLN A 33 -4.66 6.19 -11.17
C GLN A 33 -4.87 6.09 -9.66
N MET A 34 -3.88 5.68 -8.86
CA MET A 34 -4.09 5.51 -7.41
C MET A 34 -3.91 6.79 -6.60
N ALA A 35 -3.08 7.74 -7.07
CA ALA A 35 -2.94 9.03 -6.40
C ALA A 35 -4.28 9.80 -6.28
N PRO A 36 -5.11 9.93 -7.34
CA PRO A 36 -6.45 10.51 -7.22
C PRO A 36 -7.36 9.75 -6.24
N ILE A 37 -7.27 8.41 -6.20
CA ILE A 37 -8.07 7.59 -5.27
C ILE A 37 -7.67 7.87 -3.81
N GLY A 38 -6.36 8.00 -3.54
CA GLY A 38 -5.88 8.39 -2.22
C GLY A 38 -6.41 9.77 -1.79
N LEU A 39 -6.39 10.75 -2.70
CA LEU A 39 -6.94 12.09 -2.45
C LEU A 39 -8.46 12.07 -2.22
N GLN A 40 -9.21 11.23 -2.95
CA GLN A 40 -10.64 11.03 -2.73
C GLN A 40 -10.92 10.44 -1.35
N ALA A 41 -10.12 9.48 -0.89
CA ALA A 41 -10.26 8.89 0.44
C ALA A 41 -9.98 9.91 1.56
N LEU A 42 -8.97 10.78 1.39
CA LEU A 42 -8.73 11.90 2.31
C LEU A 42 -9.91 12.86 2.35
N ALA A 43 -10.38 13.30 1.18
CA ALA A 43 -11.49 14.24 1.08
C ALA A 43 -12.80 13.68 1.68
N ALA A 44 -13.08 12.39 1.47
CA ALA A 44 -14.24 11.73 2.06
C ALA A 44 -14.18 11.66 3.60
N ALA A 45 -12.98 11.69 4.17
CA ALA A 45 -12.75 11.76 5.61
C ALA A 45 -12.61 13.20 6.15
N GLY A 46 -12.78 14.22 5.30
CA GLY A 46 -12.61 15.62 5.68
C GLY A 46 -11.14 16.03 5.94
N LEU A 47 -10.18 15.28 5.41
CA LEU A 47 -8.75 15.56 5.51
C LEU A 47 -8.19 16.13 4.21
N THR A 48 -7.06 16.82 4.33
CA THR A 48 -6.24 17.24 3.18
C THR A 48 -4.83 16.66 3.30
N PRO A 49 -4.02 16.66 2.22
CA PRO A 49 -2.61 16.28 2.31
C PRO A 49 -1.83 17.03 3.40
N GLU A 50 -2.20 18.27 3.68
CA GLU A 50 -1.56 19.13 4.68
C GLU A 50 -1.89 18.76 6.12
N THR A 51 -3.04 18.12 6.36
CA THR A 51 -3.48 17.67 7.69
C THR A 51 -3.25 16.19 7.93
N LEU A 52 -2.60 15.49 6.99
CA LEU A 52 -2.31 14.07 7.09
C LEU A 52 -1.01 13.84 7.86
N ASP A 53 -0.99 12.91 8.80
CA ASP A 53 0.23 12.61 9.57
C ASP A 53 1.09 11.51 8.93
N ALA A 54 0.46 10.48 8.36
CA ALA A 54 1.16 9.35 7.76
C ALA A 54 0.56 8.84 6.45
N PHE A 55 1.41 8.30 5.59
CA PHE A 55 1.04 7.62 4.35
C PHE A 55 1.62 6.22 4.31
N ILE A 56 0.76 5.20 4.26
CA ILE A 56 1.12 3.78 4.35
C ILE A 56 0.55 3.02 3.15
N PRO A 57 1.17 3.17 1.96
CA PRO A 57 0.72 2.48 0.75
C PRO A 57 1.14 1.01 0.75
N HIS A 58 0.56 0.24 -0.19
CA HIS A 58 1.08 -1.06 -0.58
C HIS A 58 2.57 -0.94 -0.97
N GLN A 59 3.39 -1.83 -0.41
CA GLN A 59 4.84 -1.83 -0.56
C GLN A 59 5.27 -2.50 -1.88
N ALA A 60 4.74 -2.02 -3.01
CA ALA A 60 5.00 -2.61 -4.33
C ALA A 60 6.44 -2.38 -4.80
N ASN A 61 6.89 -1.12 -4.72
CA ASN A 61 8.20 -0.66 -5.14
C ASN A 61 8.44 0.75 -4.58
N MET A 62 9.66 1.06 -4.13
CA MET A 62 10.01 2.39 -3.61
C MET A 62 9.69 3.52 -4.61
N ARG A 63 9.95 3.31 -5.91
CA ARG A 63 9.69 4.31 -6.95
C ARG A 63 8.20 4.62 -7.11
N ILE A 64 7.33 3.64 -6.90
CA ILE A 64 5.87 3.84 -6.96
C ILE A 64 5.43 4.67 -5.75
N ILE A 65 5.93 4.33 -4.56
CA ILE A 65 5.64 5.07 -3.32
C ILE A 65 6.04 6.54 -3.48
N ASP A 66 7.27 6.81 -3.93
CA ASP A 66 7.78 8.17 -4.13
C ASP A 66 6.98 8.94 -5.17
N SER A 67 6.70 8.30 -6.30
CA SER A 67 5.97 8.95 -7.40
C SER A 67 4.52 9.25 -7.01
N MET A 68 3.88 8.36 -6.25
CA MET A 68 2.52 8.54 -5.76
C MET A 68 2.47 9.67 -4.72
N ALA A 69 3.36 9.67 -3.73
CA ALA A 69 3.45 10.73 -2.73
C ALA A 69 3.68 12.11 -3.38
N LYS A 70 4.58 12.17 -4.38
CA LYS A 70 4.81 13.38 -5.17
C LYS A 70 3.59 13.79 -5.98
N SER A 71 2.90 12.84 -6.62
CA SER A 71 1.68 13.12 -7.40
C SER A 71 0.54 13.64 -6.52
N MET A 72 0.46 13.17 -5.27
CA MET A 72 -0.50 13.63 -4.26
C MET A 72 -0.07 14.94 -3.59
N LYS A 73 1.13 15.44 -3.89
CA LYS A 73 1.73 16.63 -3.27
C LYS A 73 1.78 16.55 -1.74
N LEU A 74 2.04 15.35 -1.21
CA LEU A 74 2.19 15.19 0.23
C LEU A 74 3.35 16.07 0.72
N PRO A 75 3.15 16.89 1.78
CA PRO A 75 4.24 17.67 2.35
C PRO A 75 5.27 16.76 3.02
N GLU A 76 6.50 17.27 3.19
CA GLU A 76 7.60 16.53 3.85
C GLU A 76 7.30 16.15 5.31
N THR A 77 6.31 16.82 5.92
CA THR A 77 5.83 16.51 7.27
C THR A 77 5.09 15.18 7.37
N VAL A 78 4.54 14.65 6.26
CA VAL A 78 3.85 13.36 6.24
C VAL A 78 4.87 12.24 6.36
N ALA A 79 4.75 11.41 7.39
CA ALA A 79 5.57 10.22 7.52
C ALA A 79 5.18 9.18 6.48
N ILE A 80 6.11 8.74 5.64
CA ILE A 80 5.85 7.76 4.58
C ILE A 80 6.43 6.40 4.98
N ALA A 81 5.59 5.37 5.02
CA ALA A 81 6.04 4.01 5.29
C ALA A 81 6.83 3.43 4.11
N ARG A 82 8.05 2.95 4.38
CA ARG A 82 9.05 2.51 3.38
C ARG A 82 9.62 1.13 3.67
N ASP A 83 8.79 0.27 4.24
CA ASP A 83 9.15 -1.08 4.68
C ASP A 83 9.58 -2.01 3.52
N VAL A 84 9.23 -1.68 2.28
CA VAL A 84 9.73 -2.36 1.08
C VAL A 84 11.28 -2.47 1.06
N LYS A 85 12.00 -1.57 1.76
CA LYS A 85 13.46 -1.59 1.92
C LYS A 85 13.96 -2.81 2.73
N VAL A 86 13.14 -3.34 3.63
CA VAL A 86 13.46 -4.44 4.55
C VAL A 86 12.71 -5.72 4.14
N SER A 87 11.39 -5.65 4.02
CA SER A 87 10.53 -6.82 3.82
C SER A 87 10.23 -7.13 2.35
N GLY A 88 10.56 -6.22 1.43
CA GLY A 88 10.19 -6.34 0.02
C GLY A 88 8.68 -6.22 -0.22
N ASN A 89 8.21 -6.74 -1.36
CA ASN A 89 6.78 -6.77 -1.68
C ASN A 89 6.12 -8.03 -1.09
N THR A 90 5.36 -7.86 -0.02
CA THR A 90 4.67 -8.93 0.72
C THR A 90 3.17 -9.02 0.40
N SER A 91 2.75 -8.52 -0.77
CA SER A 91 1.36 -8.59 -1.24
C SER A 91 0.38 -7.96 -0.22
N ALA A 92 -0.74 -8.61 0.10
CA ALA A 92 -1.75 -8.11 1.02
C ALA A 92 -1.22 -7.82 2.45
N ALA A 93 -0.12 -8.48 2.87
CA ALA A 93 0.49 -8.24 4.17
C ALA A 93 1.31 -6.94 4.23
N SER A 94 1.55 -6.27 3.10
CA SER A 94 2.50 -5.17 3.05
C SER A 94 2.08 -3.94 3.86
N VAL A 95 0.79 -3.59 3.84
CA VAL A 95 0.29 -2.41 4.54
C VAL A 95 0.38 -2.58 6.06
N PRO A 96 -0.11 -3.69 6.66
CA PRO A 96 0.01 -3.87 8.11
C PRO A 96 1.46 -4.03 8.58
N ILE A 97 2.33 -4.74 7.84
CA ILE A 97 3.76 -4.82 8.19
C ILE A 97 4.40 -3.43 8.15
N ALA A 98 4.13 -2.65 7.10
CA ALA A 98 4.67 -1.30 6.99
C ALA A 98 4.14 -0.33 8.07
N MET A 99 2.89 -0.52 8.51
CA MET A 99 2.32 0.24 9.63
C MET A 99 3.02 -0.10 10.95
N ASP A 100 3.24 -1.38 11.23
CA ASP A 100 3.93 -1.84 12.44
C ASP A 100 5.38 -1.35 12.49
N SER A 101 6.12 -1.50 11.39
CA SER A 101 7.47 -0.95 11.24
C SER A 101 7.49 0.57 11.44
N LEU A 102 6.54 1.30 10.83
CA LEU A 102 6.47 2.75 10.96
C LEU A 102 6.16 3.19 12.40
N LEU A 103 5.22 2.55 13.09
CA LEU A 103 4.88 2.87 14.48
C LEU A 103 6.01 2.51 15.45
N THR A 104 6.78 1.47 15.15
CA THR A 104 8.00 1.14 15.91
C THR A 104 9.08 2.21 15.74
N GLU A 105 9.31 2.67 14.50
CA GLU A 105 10.28 3.74 14.20
C GLU A 105 9.81 5.12 14.68
N ARG A 106 8.49 5.35 14.70
CA ARG A 106 7.84 6.63 15.00
C ARG A 106 6.64 6.46 15.95
N PRO A 107 6.89 6.17 17.24
CA PRO A 107 5.81 5.98 18.22
C PRO A 107 4.93 7.23 18.40
N ASP A 108 5.42 8.41 18.03
CA ASP A 108 4.65 9.65 18.05
C ASP A 108 3.50 9.70 17.04
N LEU A 109 3.39 8.72 16.13
CA LEU A 109 2.29 8.59 15.17
C LEU A 109 1.09 7.81 15.71
N HIS A 110 1.19 7.16 16.87
CA HIS A 110 0.05 6.51 17.49
C HIS A 110 -1.12 7.49 17.71
N GLY A 111 -2.35 7.07 17.38
CA GLY A 111 -3.55 7.91 17.45
C GLY A 111 -3.63 9.04 16.42
N LYS A 112 -2.67 9.15 15.49
CA LYS A 112 -2.67 10.17 14.43
C LYS A 112 -3.32 9.66 13.14
N THR A 113 -3.56 10.56 12.19
CA THR A 113 -4.22 10.21 10.94
C THR A 113 -3.27 9.52 9.95
N ALA A 114 -3.77 8.50 9.25
CA ALA A 114 -3.02 7.85 8.19
C ALA A 114 -3.88 7.58 6.96
N LEU A 115 -3.28 7.69 5.78
CA LEU A 115 -3.85 7.18 4.54
C LEU A 115 -3.23 5.82 4.26
N ILE A 116 -4.08 4.79 4.20
CA ILE A 116 -3.72 3.48 3.69
C ILE A 116 -4.26 3.29 2.28
N ILE A 117 -3.47 2.68 1.40
CA ILE A 117 -3.90 2.35 0.05
C ILE A 117 -3.31 1.03 -0.43
N GLY A 118 -4.18 0.09 -0.77
CA GLY A 118 -3.83 -1.19 -1.40
C GLY A 118 -4.18 -1.18 -2.89
N PHE A 119 -3.34 -1.78 -3.72
CA PHE A 119 -3.60 -1.95 -5.15
C PHE A 119 -2.85 -3.17 -5.69
N GLY A 120 -3.38 -3.85 -6.71
CA GLY A 120 -2.74 -5.04 -7.26
C GLY A 120 -3.55 -5.78 -8.33
N ALA A 121 -3.21 -7.07 -8.51
CA ALA A 121 -3.76 -7.94 -9.55
C ALA A 121 -5.30 -7.99 -9.53
N GLY A 122 -5.91 -7.86 -10.70
CA GLY A 122 -7.37 -7.78 -10.87
C GLY A 122 -7.80 -7.00 -12.11
N LEU A 123 -7.49 -5.71 -12.28
CA LEU A 123 -6.87 -4.79 -11.32
C LEU A 123 -7.87 -4.37 -10.23
N VAL A 124 -7.43 -4.33 -8.98
CA VAL A 124 -8.24 -3.91 -7.83
C VAL A 124 -7.47 -2.94 -6.95
N TYR A 125 -8.21 -2.11 -6.20
CA TYR A 125 -7.66 -1.15 -5.27
C TYR A 125 -8.63 -0.86 -4.13
N ALA A 126 -8.10 -0.36 -3.02
CA ALA A 126 -8.86 0.18 -1.90
C ALA A 126 -8.03 1.24 -1.18
N ALA A 127 -8.64 2.35 -0.79
CA ALA A 127 -8.00 3.40 -0.02
C ALA A 127 -8.89 3.85 1.14
N GLN A 128 -8.29 4.18 2.27
CA GLN A 128 -9.01 4.63 3.46
C GLN A 128 -8.13 5.57 4.27
N ALA A 129 -8.71 6.67 4.75
CA ALA A 129 -8.14 7.44 5.84
C ALA A 129 -8.57 6.81 7.17
N ILE A 130 -7.62 6.59 8.06
CA ILE A 130 -7.81 5.94 9.36
C ILE A 130 -7.16 6.75 10.48
N GLU A 131 -7.57 6.51 11.71
CA GLU A 131 -6.75 6.82 12.89
C GLU A 131 -5.84 5.62 13.17
N LEU A 132 -4.55 5.86 13.36
CA LEU A 132 -3.58 4.83 13.74
C LEU A 132 -3.90 4.32 15.14
N PRO A 133 -3.59 3.04 15.45
CA PRO A 133 -3.83 2.48 16.78
C PRO A 133 -3.28 3.39 17.88
N ALA A 134 -4.02 3.54 18.97
CA ALA A 134 -3.50 4.21 20.15
C ALA A 134 -2.23 3.51 20.65
N ALA A 135 -1.31 4.28 21.23
CA ALA A 135 -0.15 3.69 21.89
C ALA A 135 -0.66 2.74 22.96
N SER A 136 -0.09 1.55 23.07
CA SER A 136 -0.48 0.67 24.16
C SER A 136 -0.13 1.38 25.47
N SER A 137 -1.14 1.76 26.25
CA SER A 137 -0.93 2.02 27.68
C SER A 137 -0.36 0.72 28.25
N ASN A 138 0.91 0.72 28.63
CA ASN A 138 1.64 -0.47 29.08
C ASN A 138 0.76 -1.44 29.87
N LYS A 139 0.83 -2.72 29.51
CA LYS A 139 0.58 -3.82 30.46
C LYS A 139 1.66 -3.82 31.53
#